data_AF-A0A6A8FJG2-F1
#
_entry.id   AF-A0A6A8FJG2-F1
#
_cell.length_a   1.000
_cell.length_b   1.000
_cell.length_c   1.000
_cell.angle_alpha   90.00
_cell.angle_beta   90.00
_cell.angle_gamma   90.00
#
_symmetry.space_group_name_H-M   'P 1'
#
loop_
_entity.id
_entity.type
_entity.pdbx_description
1 polymer ?
#
loop_
_entity_poly.entity_id
_entity_poly.type
_entity_poly.pdbx_seq_one_letter_code
_entity_poly.pdbx_strand_id
1 'polypeptide(L)'
;MERCSTVSFPRVIKQKVQRIENCNQYFVVSTDGDESPVIAKYIIIATGVTDTKPDIKNYSQIDGKGAWHCPHCDGLEAADKKLTIIGNGKNGGIISYAKEFLG
;
A
#
# COMPACT_ATOMS: atom_id res chain seq x y z
N MET A 1 -5.47 21.93 -37.70
CA MET A 1 -4.99 20.97 -36.68
C MET A 1 -4.76 21.78 -35.42
N GLU A 2 -5.81 21.91 -34.61
CA GLU A 2 -5.83 22.80 -33.44
C GLU A 2 -4.98 22.19 -32.32
N ARG A 3 -4.02 22.97 -31.83
CA ARG A 3 -3.16 22.59 -30.70
C ARG A 3 -4.03 22.61 -29.44
N CYS A 4 -4.16 21.45 -28.79
CA CYS A 4 -4.76 21.31 -27.47
C CYS A 4 -3.95 22.14 -26.45
N SER A 5 -4.42 23.36 -26.17
CA SER A 5 -3.73 24.36 -25.37
C SER A 5 -4.25 24.37 -23.93
N THR A 6 -4.24 23.24 -23.22
CA THR A 6 -4.29 23.24 -21.74
C THR A 6 -3.84 21.90 -21.16
N VAL A 7 -2.53 21.67 -21.07
CA VAL A 7 -2.03 20.71 -20.08
C VAL A 7 -1.85 21.48 -18.78
N SER A 8 -2.92 21.61 -17.99
CA SER A 8 -2.79 22.10 -16.63
C SER A 8 -2.08 21.02 -15.82
N PHE A 9 -0.85 21.30 -15.38
CA PHE A 9 -0.14 20.40 -14.48
C PHE A 9 -0.99 20.10 -13.23
N PRO A 10 -1.00 18.85 -12.73
CA PRO A 10 -1.74 18.52 -11.52
C PRO A 10 -1.21 19.35 -10.33
N ARG A 11 -2.11 19.95 -9.56
CA ARG A 11 -1.76 20.60 -8.30
C ARG A 11 -1.45 19.52 -7.27
N VAL A 12 -0.24 19.52 -6.73
CA VAL A 12 0.17 18.62 -5.65
C VAL A 12 0.10 19.36 -4.32
N ILE A 13 -0.67 18.82 -3.39
CA ILE A 13 -0.78 19.32 -2.02
C ILE A 13 -0.16 18.25 -1.11
N LYS A 14 0.95 18.57 -0.44
CA LYS A 14 1.68 17.64 0.43
C LYS A 14 1.06 17.60 1.84
N GLN A 15 -0.15 17.06 1.93
CA GLN A 15 -0.92 16.97 3.18
C GLN A 15 -1.57 15.58 3.30
N LYS A 16 -1.85 15.15 4.52
CA LYS A 16 -2.57 13.91 4.79
C LYS A 16 -4.06 14.17 4.75
N VAL A 17 -4.79 13.40 3.94
CA VAL A 17 -6.25 13.40 3.98
C VAL A 17 -6.71 12.77 5.30
N GLN A 18 -7.48 13.50 6.09
CA GLN A 18 -8.04 13.03 7.37
C GLN A 18 -9.47 12.52 7.20
N ARG A 19 -10.26 13.17 6.34
CA ARG A 19 -11.68 12.85 6.16
C ARG A 19 -12.13 13.14 4.73
N ILE A 20 -13.02 12.28 4.22
CA ILE A 20 -13.74 12.50 2.97
C ILE A 20 -15.23 12.38 3.29
N GLU A 21 -15.99 13.40 2.94
CA GLU A 21 -17.45 13.45 3.15
C GLU A 21 -18.16 13.55 1.81
N ASN A 22 -19.23 12.79 1.63
CA ASN A 22 -20.10 12.90 0.46
C ASN A 22 -21.17 13.98 0.71
N CYS A 23 -21.14 15.03 -0.10
CA CYS A 23 -22.10 16.14 -0.07
C CYS A 23 -22.82 16.21 -1.41
N ASN A 24 -23.76 15.30 -1.63
CA ASN A 24 -24.56 15.17 -2.84
C ASN A 24 -23.70 14.88 -4.10
N GLN A 25 -23.48 15.88 -4.94
CA GLN A 25 -22.76 15.77 -6.21
C GLN A 25 -21.24 15.90 -6.07
N TYR A 26 -20.77 16.23 -4.87
CA TYR A 26 -19.36 16.50 -4.59
C TYR A 26 -18.90 15.76 -3.34
N PHE A 27 -17.59 15.61 -3.24
CA PHE A 27 -16.87 15.19 -2.06
C PHE A 27 -16.14 16.39 -1.46
N VAL A 28 -16.22 16.51 -0.13
CA VAL A 28 -15.45 17.46 0.65
C VAL A 28 -14.32 16.70 1.33
N VAL A 29 -13.09 17.08 1.03
CA VAL A 29 -11.86 16.43 1.52
C VAL A 29 -11.16 17.35 2.50
N SER A 30 -11.09 16.92 3.75
CA SER A 30 -10.38 17.63 4.82
C SER A 30 -9.00 17.01 5.01
N THR A 31 -7.99 17.87 5.08
CA THR A 31 -6.59 17.48 5.28
C THR A 31 -6.11 17.89 6.67
N ASP A 32 -4.89 17.53 7.01
CA ASP A 32 -4.21 17.94 8.25
C ASP A 32 -3.57 19.34 8.20
N GLY A 33 -3.74 20.07 7.10
CA GLY A 33 -3.30 21.45 6.97
C GLY A 33 -4.37 22.46 7.38
N ASP A 34 -3.96 23.71 7.57
CA ASP A 34 -4.85 24.84 7.90
C ASP A 34 -5.60 25.41 6.67
N GLU A 35 -5.52 24.75 5.52
CA GLU A 35 -6.19 25.15 4.28
C GLU A 35 -7.69 24.81 4.31
N SER A 36 -8.48 25.55 3.52
CA SER A 36 -9.87 25.21 3.29
C SER A 36 -10.01 23.81 2.67
N PRO A 37 -11.08 23.05 3.00
CA PRO A 37 -11.32 21.73 2.41
C PRO A 37 -11.32 21.74 0.88
N VAL A 38 -10.78 20.68 0.29
CA VAL A 38 -10.77 20.50 -1.17
C VAL A 38 -12.11 19.91 -1.60
N ILE A 39 -12.74 20.53 -2.60
CA ILE A 39 -14.00 20.03 -3.18
C ILE A 39 -13.71 19.33 -4.50
N ALA A 40 -14.18 18.10 -4.65
CA ALA A 40 -13.98 17.31 -5.86
C ALA A 40 -15.25 16.58 -6.26
N LYS A 41 -15.51 16.41 -7.56
CA LYS A 41 -16.64 15.61 -8.06
C LYS A 41 -16.36 14.10 -8.01
N TYR A 42 -15.08 13.73 -8.15
CA TYR A 42 -14.63 12.34 -8.16
C TYR A 42 -13.40 12.19 -7.27
N ILE A 43 -13.25 11.01 -6.67
CA ILE A 43 -12.12 10.66 -5.79
C ILE A 43 -11.48 9.36 -6.32
N ILE A 44 -10.15 9.33 -6.38
CA ILE A 44 -9.37 8.12 -6.59
C ILE A 44 -8.64 7.82 -5.27
N ILE A 45 -8.87 6.64 -4.69
CA ILE A 45 -8.18 6.21 -3.48
C ILE A 45 -6.92 5.45 -3.90
N ALA A 46 -5.76 6.06 -3.61
CA ALA A 46 -4.44 5.50 -3.90
C ALA A 46 -3.52 5.60 -2.66
N THR A 47 -4.09 5.37 -1.46
CA THR A 47 -3.40 5.53 -0.17
C THR A 47 -2.38 4.42 0.13
N GLY A 48 -2.38 3.34 -0.65
CA GLY A 48 -1.65 2.12 -0.31
C GLY A 48 -2.24 1.42 0.92
N VAL A 49 -1.45 0.50 1.48
CA VAL A 49 -1.78 -0.28 2.68
C VAL A 49 -0.57 -0.32 3.62
N THR A 50 -0.82 -0.63 4.89
CA THR A 50 0.22 -0.90 5.88
C THR A 50 0.11 -2.35 6.34
N ASP A 51 1.21 -3.09 6.28
CA ASP A 51 1.22 -4.48 6.74
C ASP A 51 1.04 -4.58 8.26
N THR A 52 0.20 -5.53 8.69
CA THR A 52 0.18 -5.95 10.08
C THR A 52 1.35 -6.89 10.33
N LYS A 53 2.27 -6.51 11.21
CA LYS A 53 3.46 -7.31 11.52
C LYS A 53 3.13 -8.40 12.55
N PRO A 54 3.76 -9.59 12.47
CA PRO A 54 3.56 -10.65 13.45
C PRO A 54 4.14 -10.26 14.82
N ASP A 55 3.47 -10.69 15.89
CA ASP A 55 3.93 -10.49 17.26
C ASP A 55 5.01 -11.53 17.63
N ILE A 56 6.21 -11.30 17.12
CA ILE A 56 7.39 -12.15 17.34
C ILE A 56 8.50 -11.26 17.89
N LYS A 57 9.16 -11.73 18.96
CA LYS A 57 10.29 -11.03 19.57
C LYS A 57 11.34 -10.69 18.51
N ASN A 58 11.76 -9.42 18.49
CA ASN A 58 12.76 -8.89 17.56
C ASN A 58 12.38 -8.92 16.07
N TYR A 59 11.12 -9.15 15.69
CA TYR A 59 10.69 -9.17 14.28
C TYR A 59 11.05 -7.88 13.53
N SER A 60 10.88 -6.71 14.17
CA SER A 60 11.20 -5.41 13.58
C SER A 60 12.68 -5.25 13.20
N GLN A 61 13.58 -6.07 13.74
CA GLN A 61 15.00 -6.04 13.39
C GLN A 61 15.29 -6.74 12.04
N ILE A 62 14.42 -7.68 11.65
CA ILE A 62 14.56 -8.51 10.45
C ILE A 62 13.55 -8.17 9.34
N ASP A 63 12.51 -7.41 9.65
CA ASP A 63 11.50 -6.95 8.68
C ASP A 63 12.16 -6.19 7.51
N GLY A 64 12.02 -6.72 6.30
CA GLY A 64 12.65 -6.20 5.07
C GLY A 64 14.16 -6.43 4.95
N LYS A 65 14.79 -7.16 5.88
CA LYS A 65 16.23 -7.53 5.85
C LYS A 65 16.48 -9.04 5.87
N GLY A 66 15.42 -9.82 6.04
CA GLY A 66 15.49 -11.25 6.33
C GLY A 66 14.11 -11.88 6.57
N ALA A 67 13.10 -11.06 6.87
CA ALA A 67 11.68 -11.43 6.80
C ALA A 67 11.01 -10.60 5.71
N TRP A 68 10.27 -11.28 4.84
CA TRP A 68 9.63 -10.69 3.66
C TRP A 68 8.22 -11.21 3.50
N HIS A 69 7.34 -10.40 2.91
CA HIS A 69 5.93 -10.78 2.69
C HIS A 69 5.67 -11.26 1.25
N CYS A 70 6.55 -10.96 0.30
CA CYS A 70 6.37 -11.29 -1.11
C CYS A 70 7.52 -12.18 -1.62
N PRO A 71 7.29 -13.49 -1.84
CA PRO A 71 8.32 -14.38 -2.35
C PRO A 71 8.79 -14.01 -3.75
N HIS A 72 7.97 -13.31 -4.54
CA HIS A 72 8.36 -12.90 -5.89
C HIS A 72 9.31 -11.70 -5.89
N CYS A 73 9.19 -10.78 -4.93
CA CYS A 73 10.07 -9.61 -4.85
C CYS A 73 11.44 -10.00 -4.30
N ASP A 74 11.44 -10.75 -3.20
CA ASP A 74 12.63 -10.99 -2.37
C ASP A 74 13.16 -12.44 -2.49
N GLY A 75 12.52 -13.27 -3.32
CA GLY A 75 12.84 -14.69 -3.45
C GLY A 75 14.27 -14.98 -3.90
N LEU A 76 14.88 -14.09 -4.69
CA LEU A 76 16.27 -14.25 -5.12
C LEU A 76 17.24 -14.16 -3.94
N GLU A 77 17.00 -13.27 -2.98
CA GLU A 77 17.84 -13.11 -1.79
C GLU A 77 17.75 -14.32 -0.85
N ALA A 78 16.63 -15.04 -0.96
CA ALA A 78 16.28 -16.22 -0.21
C ALA A 78 16.68 -17.55 -0.89
N ALA A 79 17.18 -17.50 -2.14
CA ALA A 79 17.55 -18.70 -2.90
C ALA A 79 18.62 -19.55 -2.20
N ASP A 80 18.48 -20.87 -2.29
CA ASP A 80 19.35 -21.89 -1.69
C ASP A 80 19.56 -21.79 -0.17
N LYS A 81 18.73 -21.01 0.53
CA LYS A 81 18.75 -20.86 1.98
C LYS A 81 17.61 -21.65 2.62
N LYS A 82 17.77 -22.00 3.89
CA LYS A 82 16.66 -22.55 4.69
C LYS A 82 15.68 -21.43 5.01
N LEU A 83 14.41 -21.64 4.66
CA LEU A 83 13.35 -20.67 4.85
C LEU A 83 12.34 -21.12 5.90
N THR A 84 11.71 -20.16 6.56
CA THR A 84 10.57 -20.38 7.46
C THR A 84 9.40 -19.57 6.92
N ILE A 85 8.23 -20.21 6.81
CA ILE A 85 7.01 -19.56 6.33
C ILE A 85 6.13 -19.23 7.54
N ILE A 86 5.79 -17.96 7.69
CA ILE A 86 4.86 -17.47 8.70
C ILE A 86 3.61 -16.99 7.94
N GLY A 87 2.47 -17.61 8.20
CA GLY A 87 1.24 -17.29 7.51
C GLY A 87 0.03 -17.39 8.43
N ASN A 88 -0.92 -16.46 8.27
CA ASN A 88 -2.20 -16.50 8.93
C ASN A 88 -3.28 -16.74 7.87
N GLY A 89 -3.93 -17.90 7.88
CA GLY A 89 -4.95 -18.25 6.90
C GLY A 89 -5.61 -19.60 7.23
N LYS A 90 -6.94 -19.68 7.04
CA LYS A 90 -7.65 -20.95 7.13
C LYS A 90 -7.29 -21.80 5.90
N ASN A 91 -7.10 -23.10 6.11
CA ASN A 91 -6.90 -24.13 5.07
C ASN A 91 -5.54 -24.14 4.34
N GLY A 92 -4.48 -23.53 4.90
CA GLY A 92 -3.10 -23.76 4.42
C GLY A 92 -2.74 -23.20 3.04
N GLY A 93 -3.61 -22.41 2.41
CA GLY A 93 -3.38 -21.82 1.09
C GLY A 93 -2.08 -21.01 0.99
N ILE A 94 -1.71 -20.31 2.07
CA ILE A 94 -0.44 -19.56 2.16
C ILE A 94 0.79 -20.48 2.11
N ILE A 95 0.69 -21.68 2.68
CA ILE A 95 1.77 -22.66 2.67
C ILE A 95 1.89 -23.30 1.29
N SER A 96 0.75 -23.61 0.63
CA SER A 96 0.75 -24.13 -0.74
C SER A 96 1.36 -23.14 -1.72
N TYR A 97 0.95 -21.88 -1.63
CA TYR A 97 1.51 -20.79 -2.44
C TYR A 97 3.01 -20.65 -2.21
N ALA A 98 3.45 -20.57 -0.95
CA ALA A 98 4.88 -20.41 -0.66
C ALA A 98 5.72 -21.58 -1.18
N LYS A 99 5.25 -22.83 -1.06
CA LYS A 99 5.94 -24.01 -1.61
C LYS A 99 6.07 -23.99 -3.13
N GLU A 100 5.04 -23.52 -3.83
CA GLU A 100 5.07 -23.43 -5.30
C GLU A 100 6.22 -22.54 -5.80
N PHE A 101 6.51 -21.45 -5.07
CA PHE A 101 7.52 -20.47 -5.49
C PHE A 101 8.88 -20.63 -4.82
N LEU A 102 8.95 -21.25 -3.64
CA LEU A 102 10.18 -21.31 -2.83
C LEU A 102 10.80 -22.72 -2.73
N GLY A 103 10.17 -23.75 -3.32
CA GLY A 103 10.62 -25.15 -3.29
C GLY A 103 10.22 -25.91 -2.02
#